data_AF-A0AA39FY83-F1
#
_entry.id   AF-A0AA39FY83-F1
#
_cell.length_a   1.000
_cell.length_b   1.000
_cell.length_c   1.000
_cell.angle_alpha   90.00
_cell.angle_beta   90.00
_cell.angle_gamma   90.00
#
_symmetry.space_group_name_H-M   'P 1'
#
loop_
_entity.id
_entity.type
_entity.pdbx_description
1 polymer ?
#
loop_
_entity_poly.entity_id
_entity_poly.type
_entity_poly.pdbx_seq_one_letter_code
_entity_poly.pdbx_strand_id
1 'polypeptide(L)'
;MEPTSATMQEAKLDMYDDVTYNVDPQNIEGDMTVENSRQRAALGEPGFNTLDEPIRDTFLRDVRTVGKKFYHVIYPREKSSLLKEWDLWGPLVLCTFMAMILQGSSDSANSNDGGPEFAEVFVLVWIGSMVVTLNSKLLGGNISFFQSVCVLGYCLLPTTIALIVCRIILMVEQTTFLFFLRFVVAMAGFAWATYASTVFLGDSQPPGRKILAVYPIFLFYFVISWLIISHTN
;
A
#
# COMPACT_ATOMS: atom_id res chain seq x y z
N MET A 1 -74.00 43.23 -5.47
CA MET A 1 -72.92 43.77 -4.62
C MET A 1 -72.89 42.92 -3.37
N GLU A 2 -71.92 42.01 -3.29
CA GLU A 2 -71.61 41.20 -2.11
C GLU A 2 -71.03 42.07 -0.98
N PRO A 3 -71.13 41.58 0.25
CA PRO A 3 -69.97 41.58 1.13
C PRO A 3 -69.61 40.16 1.60
N THR A 4 -68.34 39.84 1.42
CA THR A 4 -67.60 38.65 1.84
C THR A 4 -67.60 38.46 3.36
N SER A 5 -68.08 37.31 3.84
CA SER A 5 -67.84 36.81 5.20
C SER A 5 -66.72 35.79 5.16
N ALA A 6 -65.59 36.09 5.81
CA ALA A 6 -64.45 35.20 5.94
C ALA A 6 -64.81 33.97 6.79
N THR A 7 -64.61 32.77 6.25
CA THR A 7 -64.66 31.51 6.99
C THR A 7 -63.33 31.32 7.72
N MET A 8 -63.37 31.32 9.05
CA MET A 8 -62.26 30.86 9.90
C MET A 8 -62.04 29.36 9.65
N GLN A 9 -60.80 29.00 9.33
CA GLN A 9 -60.39 27.62 9.09
C GLN A 9 -60.05 26.99 10.44
N GLU A 10 -60.93 26.12 10.96
CA GLU A 10 -60.65 25.31 12.16
C GLU A 10 -59.41 24.44 11.90
N ALA A 11 -58.40 24.60 12.77
CA ALA A 11 -57.23 23.74 12.78
C ALA A 11 -57.63 22.35 13.28
N LYS A 12 -57.77 21.40 12.35
CA LYS A 12 -58.04 19.99 12.64
C LYS A 12 -56.75 19.35 13.17
N LEU A 13 -56.78 18.97 14.44
CA LEU A 13 -55.69 18.30 15.15
C LEU A 13 -55.84 16.79 14.95
N ASP A 14 -55.14 16.22 13.97
CA ASP A 14 -55.14 14.77 13.73
C ASP A 14 -54.32 14.09 14.84
N MET A 15 -55.04 13.49 15.80
CA MET A 15 -54.49 12.64 16.86
C MET A 15 -54.01 11.32 16.22
N TYR A 16 -52.71 11.04 16.33
CA TYR A 16 -52.09 9.81 15.84
C TYR A 16 -52.58 8.63 16.71
N ASP A 17 -53.41 7.76 16.13
CA ASP A 17 -53.84 6.50 16.78
C ASP A 17 -52.63 5.57 16.91
N ASP A 18 -52.29 5.21 18.15
CA ASP A 18 -51.27 4.20 18.47
C ASP A 18 -51.84 2.81 18.14
N VAL A 19 -51.64 2.37 16.90
CA VAL A 19 -51.99 1.02 16.47
C VAL A 19 -50.96 0.07 17.06
N THR A 20 -51.33 -0.56 18.18
CA THR A 20 -50.67 -1.72 18.77
C THR A 20 -50.42 -2.78 17.68
N TYR A 21 -49.18 -2.87 17.20
CA TYR A 21 -48.72 -3.96 16.36
C TYR A 21 -48.66 -5.24 17.19
N ASN A 22 -49.63 -6.13 17.01
CA ASN A 22 -49.48 -7.53 17.40
C ASN A 22 -48.41 -8.16 16.50
N VAL A 23 -47.19 -8.32 17.05
CA VAL A 23 -46.09 -9.03 16.39
C VAL A 23 -46.35 -10.53 16.49
N ASP A 24 -46.72 -11.14 15.37
CA ASP A 24 -46.84 -12.59 15.23
C ASP A 24 -45.41 -13.20 15.15
N PRO A 25 -44.96 -14.08 16.07
CA PRO A 25 -43.55 -14.50 16.14
C PRO A 25 -43.10 -15.48 15.06
N GLN A 26 -43.96 -15.91 14.13
CA GLN A 26 -43.67 -17.05 13.25
C GLN A 26 -43.28 -16.70 11.80
N ASN A 27 -43.32 -15.42 11.39
CA ASN A 27 -43.06 -15.05 9.99
C ASN A 27 -41.92 -14.02 9.84
N ILE A 28 -40.78 -14.24 10.51
CA ILE A 28 -39.53 -13.52 10.23
C ILE A 28 -38.52 -14.51 9.63
N GLU A 29 -38.88 -15.11 8.50
CA GLU A 29 -37.90 -15.74 7.63
C GLU A 29 -37.57 -14.75 6.51
N GLY A 30 -36.38 -14.13 6.62
CA GLY A 30 -35.80 -13.38 5.53
C GLY A 30 -35.42 -14.36 4.42
N ASP A 31 -36.18 -14.38 3.33
CA ASP A 31 -35.82 -15.09 2.12
C ASP A 31 -34.66 -14.36 1.42
N MET A 32 -33.43 -14.75 1.76
CA MET A 32 -32.27 -14.46 0.92
C MET A 32 -32.24 -15.48 -0.22
N THR A 33 -32.89 -15.16 -1.32
CA THR A 33 -32.72 -15.86 -2.60
C THR A 33 -31.32 -15.61 -3.14
N VAL A 34 -30.33 -16.31 -2.58
CA VAL A 34 -29.02 -16.47 -3.22
C VAL A 34 -29.17 -17.56 -4.27
N GLU A 35 -29.26 -17.13 -5.52
CA GLU A 35 -29.29 -18.02 -6.66
C GLU A 35 -28.05 -18.91 -6.66
N ASN A 36 -28.32 -20.20 -6.64
CA ASN A 36 -27.41 -21.31 -6.42
C ASN A 36 -26.28 -21.36 -7.45
N SER A 37 -25.03 -21.29 -7.00
CA SER A 37 -23.88 -21.82 -7.74
C SER A 37 -22.85 -22.43 -6.79
N ARG A 38 -23.11 -23.70 -6.44
CA ARG A 38 -22.16 -24.74 -6.00
C ARG A 38 -21.42 -24.49 -4.68
N GLN A 39 -22.04 -24.91 -3.57
CA GLN A 39 -21.61 -26.11 -2.83
C GLN A 39 -22.58 -26.35 -1.69
N ARG A 40 -23.29 -27.47 -1.73
CA ARG A 40 -23.94 -28.05 -0.55
C ARG A 40 -22.83 -28.44 0.43
N ALA A 41 -22.46 -27.53 1.33
CA ALA A 41 -21.80 -27.91 2.56
C ALA A 41 -22.88 -28.48 3.48
N ALA A 42 -22.76 -29.76 3.81
CA ALA A 42 -23.66 -30.43 4.73
C ALA A 42 -23.56 -29.76 6.11
N LEU A 43 -24.71 -29.31 6.64
CA LEU A 43 -24.85 -28.91 8.04
C LEU A 43 -24.54 -30.12 8.93
N GLY A 44 -23.35 -30.15 9.53
CA GLY A 44 -22.92 -31.23 10.41
C GLY A 44 -21.42 -31.38 10.63
N GLU A 45 -20.57 -30.65 9.90
CA GLU A 45 -19.13 -30.62 10.21
C GLU A 45 -18.79 -29.42 11.11
N PRO A 46 -18.02 -29.63 12.20
CA PRO A 46 -17.55 -28.53 13.02
C PRO A 46 -16.77 -27.59 12.11
N GLY A 47 -17.11 -26.30 12.19
CA GLY A 47 -16.50 -25.28 11.35
C GLY A 47 -14.99 -25.46 11.32
N PHE A 48 -14.42 -25.58 10.12
CA PHE A 48 -13.02 -25.30 9.87
C PHE A 48 -12.78 -23.85 10.28
N ASN A 49 -12.52 -23.70 11.57
CA ASN A 49 -12.01 -22.51 12.18
C ASN A 49 -10.67 -22.25 11.49
N THR A 50 -10.45 -21.00 11.08
CA THR A 50 -9.15 -20.42 10.68
C THR A 50 -8.03 -20.57 11.73
N LEU A 51 -8.26 -21.35 12.79
CA LEU A 51 -7.35 -21.58 13.91
C LEU A 51 -6.62 -22.94 13.79
N ASP A 52 -7.07 -23.84 12.91
CA ASP A 52 -6.39 -25.14 12.66
C ASP A 52 -5.53 -25.13 11.38
N GLU A 53 -5.49 -24.02 10.64
CA GLU A 53 -4.53 -23.86 9.56
C GLU A 53 -3.13 -23.72 10.19
N PRO A 54 -2.13 -24.56 9.81
CA PRO A 54 -0.78 -24.39 10.30
C PRO A 54 -0.31 -22.95 10.04
N ILE A 55 0.30 -22.32 11.05
CA ILE A 55 0.90 -20.96 10.92
C ILE A 55 1.79 -20.86 9.67
N ARG A 56 2.38 -22.00 9.27
CA ARG A 56 3.20 -22.16 8.07
C ARG A 56 2.42 -21.88 6.78
N ASP A 57 1.18 -22.34 6.68
CA ASP A 57 0.35 -22.18 5.48
C ASP A 57 -0.17 -20.75 5.37
N THR A 58 -0.51 -20.12 6.51
CA THR A 58 -0.80 -18.67 6.56
C THR A 58 0.41 -17.84 6.13
N PHE A 59 1.58 -18.12 6.71
CA PHE A 59 2.82 -17.42 6.37
C PHE A 59 3.24 -17.65 4.91
N LEU A 60 3.10 -18.88 4.40
CA LEU A 60 3.44 -19.22 3.02
C LEU A 60 2.51 -18.54 2.02
N ARG A 61 1.22 -18.42 2.35
CA ARG A 61 0.23 -17.70 1.55
C ARG A 61 0.54 -16.21 1.50
N ASP A 62 0.85 -15.61 2.63
CA ASP A 62 1.25 -14.20 2.70
C ASP A 62 2.50 -14.04 1.84
N VAL A 63 3.57 -14.81 2.11
CA VAL A 63 4.83 -14.76 1.34
C VAL A 63 4.65 -14.89 -0.16
N ARG A 64 3.82 -15.83 -0.61
CA ARG A 64 3.50 -16.00 -2.03
C ARG A 64 2.82 -14.76 -2.62
N THR A 65 1.92 -14.12 -1.88
CA THR A 65 1.21 -12.90 -2.31
C THR A 65 2.19 -11.75 -2.53
N VAL A 66 3.13 -11.55 -1.61
CA VAL A 66 4.17 -10.53 -1.78
C VAL A 66 5.19 -10.88 -2.83
N GLY A 67 5.58 -12.15 -2.96
CA GLY A 67 6.44 -12.60 -4.06
C GLY A 67 5.83 -12.25 -5.42
N LYS A 68 4.52 -12.46 -5.59
CA LYS A 68 3.80 -12.06 -6.80
C LYS A 68 3.81 -10.55 -7.00
N LYS A 69 3.66 -9.76 -5.95
CA LYS A 69 3.71 -8.29 -5.98
C LYS A 69 5.09 -7.75 -6.34
N PHE A 70 6.14 -8.34 -5.78
CA PHE A 70 7.52 -8.04 -6.14
C PHE A 70 7.80 -8.34 -7.61
N TYR A 71 7.29 -9.45 -8.14
CA TYR A 71 7.38 -9.74 -9.57
C TYR A 71 6.71 -8.66 -10.43
N HIS A 72 5.56 -8.12 -10.02
CA HIS A 72 4.89 -7.03 -10.74
C HIS A 72 5.67 -5.71 -10.72
N VAL A 73 6.47 -5.46 -9.68
CA VAL A 73 7.34 -4.29 -9.63
C VAL A 73 8.53 -4.44 -10.59
N ILE A 74 9.09 -5.64 -10.71
CA ILE A 74 10.13 -5.94 -11.71
C ILE A 74 9.55 -5.93 -13.12
N TYR A 75 8.31 -6.40 -13.29
CA TYR A 75 7.65 -6.47 -14.59
C TYR A 75 6.20 -5.95 -14.49
N PRO A 76 5.99 -4.64 -14.72
CA PRO A 76 4.67 -4.01 -14.59
C PRO A 76 3.76 -4.42 -15.75
N ARG A 77 3.21 -5.65 -15.71
CA ARG A 77 2.29 -6.17 -16.74
C ARG A 77 0.81 -6.12 -16.33
N GLU A 78 0.50 -6.26 -15.04
CA GLU A 78 -0.88 -6.18 -14.53
C GLU A 78 -0.97 -5.19 -13.36
N LYS A 79 -1.93 -4.26 -13.43
CA LYS A 79 -1.95 -3.03 -12.61
C LYS A 79 -2.81 -3.13 -11.35
N SER A 80 -3.75 -4.08 -11.32
CA SER A 80 -4.82 -4.12 -10.31
C SER A 80 -4.47 -4.90 -9.04
N SER A 81 -3.51 -5.83 -9.10
CA SER A 81 -3.18 -6.72 -7.97
C SER A 81 -2.54 -5.97 -6.80
N LEU A 82 -1.57 -5.10 -7.09
CA LEU A 82 -0.91 -4.26 -6.08
C LEU A 82 -1.85 -3.25 -5.43
N LEU A 83 -2.86 -2.79 -6.17
CA LEU A 83 -3.84 -1.82 -5.69
C LEU A 83 -4.98 -2.49 -4.91
N LYS A 84 -5.33 -3.74 -5.21
CA LYS A 84 -6.49 -4.40 -4.61
C LYS A 84 -6.19 -4.99 -3.23
N GLU A 85 -5.01 -5.59 -3.06
CA GLU A 85 -4.62 -6.20 -1.78
C GLU A 85 -3.66 -5.28 -1.01
N TRP A 86 -4.00 -4.99 0.24
CA TRP A 86 -3.19 -4.17 1.13
C TRP A 86 -2.32 -5.06 2.02
N ASP A 87 -1.00 -4.89 1.94
CA ASP A 87 -0.04 -5.72 2.66
C ASP A 87 1.13 -4.83 3.11
N LEU A 88 1.19 -4.49 4.39
CA LEU A 88 2.27 -3.66 4.95
C LEU A 88 3.54 -4.48 5.20
N TRP A 89 3.39 -5.80 5.31
CA TRP A 89 4.47 -6.69 5.72
C TRP A 89 5.59 -6.79 4.67
N GLY A 90 5.26 -6.77 3.37
CA GLY A 90 6.24 -6.80 2.28
C GLY A 90 7.15 -5.55 2.23
N PRO A 91 6.58 -4.33 2.19
CA PRO A 91 7.31 -3.07 2.30
C PRO A 91 8.18 -2.99 3.56
N LEU A 92 7.67 -3.47 4.70
CA LEU A 92 8.39 -3.48 5.96
C LEU A 92 9.62 -4.40 5.88
N VAL A 93 9.42 -5.65 5.42
CA VAL A 93 10.53 -6.61 5.24
C VAL A 93 11.59 -6.06 4.30
N LEU A 94 11.17 -5.42 3.19
CA LEU A 94 12.09 -4.81 2.23
C LEU A 94 12.87 -3.65 2.85
N CYS A 95 12.20 -2.77 3.58
CA CYS A 95 12.83 -1.66 4.30
C CYS A 95 13.90 -2.17 5.28
N THR A 96 13.56 -3.17 6.10
CA THR A 96 14.49 -3.78 7.05
C THR A 96 15.66 -4.45 6.33
N PHE A 97 15.40 -5.14 5.23
CA PHE A 97 16.45 -5.78 4.43
C PHE A 97 17.41 -4.76 3.81
N MET A 98 16.88 -3.65 3.27
CA MET A 98 17.70 -2.56 2.73
C MET A 98 18.59 -1.94 3.83
N ALA A 99 18.01 -1.65 5.00
CA ALA A 99 18.75 -1.13 6.15
C ALA A 99 19.86 -2.09 6.63
N MET A 100 19.57 -3.40 6.71
CA MET A 100 20.58 -4.40 7.08
C MET A 100 21.75 -4.45 6.10
N ILE A 101 21.48 -4.35 4.79
CA ILE A 101 22.53 -4.29 3.78
C ILE A 101 23.35 -3.01 3.93
N LEU A 102 22.69 -1.87 4.14
CA LEU A 102 23.37 -0.58 4.28
C LEU A 102 24.32 -0.57 5.48
N GLN A 103 23.85 -1.04 6.63
CA GLN A 103 24.62 -1.14 7.86
C GLN A 103 25.89 -1.99 7.71
N GLY A 104 25.85 -3.05 6.91
CA GLY A 104 27.04 -3.87 6.65
C GLY A 104 28.14 -3.13 5.87
N SER A 105 27.94 -1.88 5.44
CA SER A 105 28.93 -1.04 4.72
C SER A 105 29.85 -0.28 5.68
N SER A 106 29.33 0.02 6.87
CA SER A 106 29.97 0.90 7.84
C SER A 106 31.08 0.10 8.54
N ASP A 107 32.28 0.20 7.97
CA ASP A 107 33.51 -0.39 8.50
C ASP A 107 33.61 -0.03 9.98
N SER A 108 33.40 -1.04 10.83
CA SER A 108 33.27 -0.87 12.27
C SER A 108 34.64 -0.64 12.90
N ALA A 109 35.20 0.53 12.64
CA ALA A 109 36.35 1.07 13.33
C ALA A 109 35.88 2.26 14.18
N ASN A 110 35.37 1.92 15.36
CA ASN A 110 35.08 2.78 16.51
C ASN A 110 33.63 3.30 16.65
N SER A 111 33.12 3.05 17.85
CA SER A 111 31.93 3.61 18.50
C SER A 111 30.61 2.85 18.34
N ASN A 112 29.88 2.85 19.44
CA ASN A 112 28.74 2.04 19.82
C ASN A 112 27.45 2.41 19.07
N ASP A 113 27.55 2.84 17.81
CA ASP A 113 26.49 3.57 17.09
C ASP A 113 25.96 2.74 15.90
N GLY A 114 25.74 1.45 16.11
CA GLY A 114 25.11 0.55 15.13
C GLY A 114 23.59 0.71 15.01
N GLY A 115 23.01 1.77 15.54
CA GLY A 115 21.56 2.03 15.56
C GLY A 115 20.98 3.03 14.54
N PRO A 116 21.70 4.08 14.08
CA PRO A 116 21.09 5.18 13.35
C PRO A 116 20.57 4.80 11.95
N GLU A 117 21.27 3.92 11.22
CA GLU A 117 20.95 3.67 9.81
C GLU A 117 19.62 2.93 9.60
N PHE A 118 19.30 1.98 10.49
CA PHE A 118 18.01 1.33 10.46
C PHE A 118 16.88 2.32 10.71
N ALA A 119 17.03 3.17 11.73
CA ALA A 119 16.06 4.20 12.05
C ALA A 119 15.92 5.23 10.91
N GLU A 120 17.04 5.61 10.28
CA GLU A 120 17.06 6.54 9.15
C GLU A 120 16.26 6.00 7.96
N VAL A 121 16.57 4.81 7.47
CA VAL A 121 15.86 4.20 6.34
C VAL A 121 14.38 3.99 6.69
N PHE A 122 14.09 3.51 7.90
CA PHE A 122 12.72 3.30 8.35
C PHE A 122 11.92 4.61 8.38
N VAL A 123 12.45 5.66 9.00
CA VAL A 123 11.80 6.98 9.08
C VAL A 123 11.63 7.58 7.69
N LEU A 124 12.64 7.49 6.82
CA LEU A 124 12.55 8.00 5.45
C LEU A 124 11.47 7.30 4.64
N VAL A 125 11.37 5.98 4.71
CA VAL A 125 10.35 5.23 3.97
C VAL A 125 8.96 5.55 4.51
N TRP A 126 8.76 5.54 5.83
CA TRP A 126 7.45 5.77 6.44
C TRP A 126 6.97 7.22 6.31
N ILE A 127 7.80 8.19 6.70
CA ILE A 127 7.43 9.61 6.60
C ILE A 127 7.41 10.05 5.14
N GLY A 128 8.37 9.62 4.33
CA GLY A 128 8.40 9.93 2.91
C GLY A 128 7.16 9.39 2.18
N SER A 129 6.79 8.13 2.41
CA SER A 129 5.56 7.56 1.82
C SER A 129 4.30 8.23 2.35
N MET A 130 4.27 8.65 3.62
CA MET A 130 3.17 9.46 4.17
C MET A 130 3.02 10.79 3.43
N VAL A 131 4.12 11.54 3.24
CA VAL A 131 4.10 12.82 2.52
C VAL A 131 3.63 12.63 1.08
N VAL A 132 4.18 11.65 0.35
CA VAL A 132 3.78 11.35 -1.03
C VAL A 132 2.30 10.99 -1.12
N THR A 133 1.83 10.18 -0.17
CA THR A 133 0.45 9.73 -0.12
C THR A 133 -0.51 10.86 0.21
N LEU A 134 -0.19 11.73 1.18
CA LEU A 134 -1.00 12.90 1.50
C LEU A 134 -1.12 13.84 0.31
N ASN A 135 -0.02 14.11 -0.41
CA ASN A 135 -0.06 14.90 -1.64
C ASN A 135 -0.96 14.26 -2.69
N SER A 136 -0.84 12.95 -2.89
CA SER A 136 -1.66 12.16 -3.82
C SER A 136 -3.15 12.16 -3.46
N LYS A 137 -3.48 12.20 -2.17
CA LYS A 137 -4.84 12.28 -1.65
C LYS A 137 -5.43 13.69 -1.81
N LEU A 138 -4.66 14.73 -1.48
CA LEU A 138 -5.08 16.13 -1.62
C LEU A 138 -5.34 16.52 -3.08
N LEU A 139 -4.63 15.91 -4.02
CA LEU A 139 -4.87 16.08 -5.46
C LEU A 139 -6.20 15.47 -5.95
N GLY A 140 -6.87 14.65 -5.12
CA GLY A 140 -8.12 13.96 -5.44
C GLY A 140 -7.93 12.51 -5.91
N GLY A 141 -6.81 11.87 -5.57
CA GLY A 141 -6.59 10.45 -5.89
C GLY A 141 -7.57 9.52 -5.17
N ASN A 142 -8.12 8.54 -5.90
CA ASN A 142 -9.11 7.58 -5.37
C ASN A 142 -8.47 6.39 -4.63
N ILE A 143 -7.15 6.40 -4.43
CA ILE A 143 -6.42 5.33 -3.76
C ILE A 143 -6.46 5.50 -2.24
N SER A 144 -6.61 4.46 -1.42
CA SER A 144 -6.56 4.62 0.05
C SER A 144 -5.11 4.76 0.56
N PHE A 145 -4.93 5.36 1.76
CA PHE A 145 -3.62 5.84 2.27
C PHE A 145 -2.54 4.75 2.32
N PHE A 146 -2.71 3.70 3.12
CA PHE A 146 -1.67 2.67 3.23
C PHE A 146 -1.45 1.81 1.96
N GLN A 147 -2.31 1.78 0.94
CA GLN A 147 -2.00 1.13 -0.35
C GLN A 147 -1.07 1.96 -1.18
N SER A 148 -1.21 3.28 -1.11
CA SER A 148 -0.17 4.16 -1.63
C SER A 148 1.16 3.91 -0.91
N VAL A 149 1.15 3.82 0.42
CA VAL A 149 2.35 3.47 1.21
C VAL A 149 2.92 2.11 0.80
N CYS A 150 2.07 1.09 0.67
CA CYS A 150 2.48 -0.25 0.28
C CYS A 150 3.07 -0.27 -1.13
N VAL A 151 2.40 0.33 -2.11
CA VAL A 151 2.88 0.43 -3.51
C VAL A 151 4.22 1.14 -3.56
N LEU A 152 4.35 2.27 -2.87
CA LEU A 152 5.60 3.03 -2.80
C LEU A 152 6.74 2.18 -2.23
N GLY A 153 6.46 1.42 -1.17
CA GLY A 153 7.42 0.52 -0.54
C GLY A 153 7.77 -0.72 -1.39
N TYR A 154 6.81 -1.32 -2.10
CA TYR A 154 7.09 -2.41 -3.04
C TYR A 154 8.00 -1.95 -4.18
N CYS A 155 7.77 -0.73 -4.67
CA CYS A 155 8.58 -0.11 -5.72
C CYS A 155 10.02 0.20 -5.28
N LEU A 156 10.40 -0.01 -4.01
CA LEU A 156 11.79 0.06 -3.57
C LEU A 156 12.60 -1.17 -3.96
N LEU A 157 11.96 -2.28 -4.35
CA LEU A 157 12.67 -3.52 -4.67
C LEU A 157 13.75 -3.39 -5.76
N PRO A 158 13.49 -2.72 -6.90
CA PRO A 158 14.52 -2.46 -7.92
C PRO A 158 15.72 -1.70 -7.33
N THR A 159 15.46 -0.75 -6.44
CA THR A 159 16.48 0.02 -5.73
C THR A 159 17.29 -0.86 -4.77
N THR A 160 16.63 -1.76 -4.04
CA THR A 160 17.30 -2.73 -3.16
C THR A 160 18.14 -3.75 -3.96
N ILE A 161 17.66 -4.21 -5.12
CA ILE A 161 18.45 -5.06 -6.01
C ILE A 161 19.68 -4.30 -6.52
N ALA A 162 19.52 -3.04 -6.94
CA ALA A 162 20.63 -2.19 -7.35
C ALA A 162 21.67 -2.03 -6.23
N LEU A 163 21.24 -1.85 -4.99
CA LEU A 163 22.11 -1.82 -3.80
C LEU A 163 22.88 -3.14 -3.64
N ILE A 164 22.21 -4.30 -3.71
CA ILE A 164 22.89 -5.62 -3.62
C ILE A 164 23.95 -5.77 -4.71
N VAL A 165 23.62 -5.40 -5.96
CA VAL A 165 24.58 -5.44 -7.07
C VAL A 165 25.76 -4.51 -6.79
N CYS A 166 25.52 -3.29 -6.29
CA CYS A 166 26.59 -2.37 -5.90
C CYS A 166 27.49 -2.94 -4.80
N ARG A 167 26.93 -3.73 -3.86
CA ARG A 167 27.69 -4.42 -2.81
C ARG A 167 28.51 -5.59 -3.33
N ILE A 168 28.00 -6.35 -4.30
CA ILE A 168 28.77 -7.42 -4.93
C ILE A 168 29.95 -6.83 -5.71
N ILE A 169 29.74 -5.70 -6.41
CA ILE A 169 30.81 -4.98 -7.13
C ILE A 169 31.90 -4.47 -6.17
N LEU A 170 31.54 -4.08 -4.94
CA LEU A 170 32.49 -3.65 -3.92
C LEU A 170 33.50 -4.72 -3.50
N MET A 171 33.16 -6.01 -3.61
CA MET A 171 34.06 -7.10 -3.23
C MET A 171 35.21 -7.32 -4.23
N VAL A 172 35.16 -6.69 -5.41
CA VAL A 172 36.21 -6.73 -6.43
C VAL A 172 37.14 -5.51 -6.27
N GLU A 173 38.40 -5.61 -6.70
CA GLU A 173 39.36 -4.49 -6.63
C GLU A 173 38.77 -3.18 -7.18
N GLN A 174 38.80 -2.14 -6.34
CA GLN A 174 38.17 -0.86 -6.65
C GLN A 174 38.96 -0.10 -7.73
N THR A 175 38.33 0.04 -8.90
CA THR A 175 38.82 0.88 -9.98
C THR A 175 37.85 2.03 -10.24
N THR A 176 38.33 3.13 -10.82
CA THR A 176 37.50 4.29 -11.19
C THR A 176 36.32 3.90 -12.09
N PHE A 177 36.50 2.87 -12.93
CA PHE A 177 35.43 2.32 -13.77
C PHE A 177 34.30 1.66 -12.95
N LEU A 178 34.63 0.88 -11.92
CA LEU A 178 33.64 0.22 -11.06
C LEU A 178 32.85 1.24 -10.23
N PHE A 179 33.47 2.34 -9.81
CA PHE A 179 32.75 3.45 -9.18
C PHE A 179 31.67 4.03 -10.11
N PHE A 180 32.03 4.32 -11.36
CA PHE A 180 31.07 4.82 -12.36
C PHE A 180 29.96 3.79 -12.65
N LEU A 181 30.31 2.51 -12.77
CA LEU A 181 29.35 1.43 -12.97
C LEU A 181 28.32 1.36 -11.83
N ARG A 182 28.77 1.50 -10.57
CA ARG A 182 27.89 1.50 -9.38
C ARG A 182 26.92 2.68 -9.41
N PHE A 183 27.41 3.87 -9.75
CA PHE A 183 26.57 5.04 -9.93
C PHE A 183 25.49 4.81 -11.00
N VAL A 184 25.86 4.23 -12.15
CA VAL A 184 24.90 3.89 -13.23
C VAL A 184 23.87 2.87 -12.76
N VAL A 185 24.28 1.82 -12.03
CA VAL A 185 23.38 0.80 -11.50
C VAL A 185 22.40 1.41 -10.48
N ALA A 186 22.87 2.26 -9.58
CA ALA A 186 22.03 2.96 -8.61
C ALA A 186 21.01 3.88 -9.32
N MET A 187 21.43 4.61 -10.34
CA MET A 187 20.56 5.46 -11.16
C MET A 187 19.53 4.65 -11.96
N ALA A 188 19.90 3.47 -12.46
CA ALA A 188 18.96 2.58 -13.13
C ALA A 188 17.89 2.05 -12.16
N GLY A 189 18.29 1.65 -10.94
CA GLY A 189 17.36 1.24 -9.88
C GLY A 189 16.40 2.35 -9.49
N PHE A 190 16.92 3.58 -9.30
CA PHE A 190 16.14 4.79 -9.05
C PHE A 190 15.11 5.06 -10.16
N ALA A 191 15.55 5.05 -11.42
CA ALA A 191 14.70 5.32 -12.57
C ALA A 191 13.59 4.27 -12.69
N TRP A 192 13.91 2.99 -12.47
CA TRP A 192 12.93 1.91 -12.52
C TRP A 192 11.91 2.00 -11.39
N ALA A 193 12.36 2.26 -10.16
CA ALA A 193 11.48 2.44 -9.00
C ALA A 193 10.49 3.60 -9.21
N THR A 194 11.00 4.73 -9.70
CA THR A 194 10.18 5.91 -10.02
C THR A 194 9.20 5.61 -11.16
N TYR A 195 9.65 4.96 -12.23
CA TYR A 195 8.78 4.55 -13.33
C TYR A 195 7.67 3.61 -12.87
N ALA A 196 8.01 2.53 -12.14
CA ALA A 196 7.03 1.58 -11.63
C ALA A 196 5.99 2.28 -10.74
N SER A 197 6.44 3.09 -9.79
CA SER A 197 5.56 3.82 -8.87
C SER A 197 4.64 4.80 -9.60
N THR A 198 5.16 5.56 -10.57
CA THR A 198 4.34 6.50 -11.36
C THR A 198 3.33 5.79 -12.26
N VAL A 199 3.62 4.58 -12.74
CA VAL A 199 2.65 3.75 -13.49
C VAL A 199 1.52 3.27 -12.57
N PHE A 200 1.82 2.77 -11.37
CA PHE A 200 0.80 2.27 -10.45
C PHE A 200 -0.03 3.38 -9.80
N LEU A 201 0.62 4.46 -9.34
CA LEU A 201 -0.02 5.54 -8.62
C LEU A 201 -0.60 6.60 -9.56
N GLY A 202 0.03 6.86 -10.70
CA GLY A 202 -0.39 7.88 -11.66
C GLY A 202 -1.71 7.57 -12.36
N ASP A 203 -2.08 6.29 -12.49
CA ASP A 203 -3.40 5.88 -13.01
C ASP A 203 -4.53 6.06 -11.98
N SER A 204 -4.20 6.21 -10.71
CA SER A 204 -5.16 6.51 -9.63
C SER A 204 -5.48 8.01 -9.49
N GLN A 205 -4.81 8.85 -10.28
CA GLN A 205 -4.94 10.31 -10.25
C GLN A 205 -5.82 10.83 -11.39
N PRO A 206 -6.61 11.90 -11.16
CA PRO A 206 -7.45 12.47 -12.20
C PRO A 206 -6.62 12.98 -13.40
N PRO A 207 -7.18 12.91 -14.63
CA PRO A 207 -6.51 13.40 -15.83
C PRO A 207 -6.16 14.89 -15.68
N GLY A 208 -4.92 15.25 -16.05
CA GLY A 208 -4.41 16.62 -15.91
C GLY A 208 -3.65 16.93 -14.61
N ARG A 209 -3.71 16.07 -13.58
CA ARG A 209 -2.97 16.26 -12.30
C ARG A 209 -1.83 15.27 -12.08
N LYS A 210 -1.61 14.33 -13.02
CA LYS A 210 -0.58 13.27 -12.91
C LYS A 210 0.81 13.83 -12.63
N ILE A 211 1.21 14.90 -13.32
CA ILE A 211 2.54 15.51 -13.16
C ILE A 211 2.77 16.04 -11.74
N LEU A 212 1.74 16.63 -11.12
CA LEU A 212 1.84 17.16 -9.75
C LEU A 212 1.99 16.03 -8.72
N ALA A 213 1.41 14.85 -8.99
CA ALA A 213 1.59 13.66 -8.15
C ALA A 213 2.98 13.02 -8.35
N VAL A 214 3.58 13.13 -9.54
CA VAL A 214 4.89 12.55 -9.85
C VAL A 214 6.02 13.26 -9.09
N TYR A 215 5.91 14.58 -8.85
CA TYR A 215 6.96 15.35 -8.17
C TYR A 215 7.37 14.79 -6.79
N PRO A 216 6.46 14.59 -5.82
CA PRO A 216 6.84 14.01 -4.53
C PRO A 216 7.32 12.56 -4.65
N ILE A 217 6.79 11.77 -5.60
CA ILE A 217 7.23 10.39 -5.86
C ILE A 217 8.69 10.37 -6.30
N PHE A 218 9.06 11.24 -7.25
CA PHE A 218 10.44 11.38 -7.72
C PHE A 218 11.38 11.78 -6.58
N LEU A 219 11.00 12.80 -5.79
CA LEU A 219 11.79 13.26 -4.65
C LEU A 219 12.01 12.14 -3.63
N PHE A 220 10.96 11.37 -3.32
CA PHE A 220 11.03 10.24 -2.40
C PHE A 220 12.10 9.21 -2.82
N TYR A 221 12.05 8.72 -4.05
CA TYR A 221 13.07 7.78 -4.53
C TYR A 221 14.44 8.42 -4.68
N PHE A 222 14.51 9.71 -5.00
CA PHE A 222 15.77 10.42 -5.16
C PHE A 222 16.52 10.48 -3.84
N VAL A 223 15.84 10.82 -2.74
CA VAL A 223 16.43 10.84 -1.40
C VAL A 223 16.91 9.45 -0.98
N ILE A 224 16.14 8.40 -1.27
CA ILE A 224 16.54 7.01 -0.95
C ILE A 224 17.75 6.57 -1.76
N SER A 225 17.76 6.84 -3.07
CA SER A 225 18.89 6.50 -3.93
C SER A 225 20.14 7.32 -3.58
N TRP A 226 19.97 8.59 -3.19
CA TRP A 226 21.04 9.41 -2.67
C TRP A 226 21.65 8.83 -1.39
N LEU A 227 20.81 8.44 -0.43
CA LEU A 227 21.24 7.78 0.81
C LEU A 227 22.04 6.51 0.52
N ILE A 228 21.56 5.68 -0.41
CA ILE A 228 22.28 4.46 -0.85
C ILE A 228 23.66 4.82 -1.40
N ILE A 229 23.75 5.78 -2.29
CA ILE A 229 25.04 6.21 -2.88
C ILE A 229 25.98 6.75 -1.80
N SER A 230 25.46 7.54 -0.85
CA SER A 230 26.24 8.15 0.23
C SER A 230 26.87 7.13 1.17
N HIS A 231 26.14 6.08 1.57
CA HIS A 231 26.64 5.01 2.46
C HIS A 231 27.50 3.96 1.74
N THR A 232 27.49 4.02 0.41
CA THR A 232 28.20 3.07 -0.45
C THR A 232 29.50 3.70 -1.00
N ASN A 233 29.83 4.96 -0.65
CA ASN A 233 31.06 5.64 -1.04
C ASN A 233 32.16 5.45 0.00
#